data_AF-A0A947KMB6-F1
#
_entry.id   AF-A0A947KMB6-F1
#
_cell.length_a   1.000
_cell.length_b   1.000
_cell.length_c   1.000
_cell.angle_alpha   90.00
_cell.angle_beta   90.00
_cell.angle_gamma   90.00
#
_symmetry.space_group_name_H-M   'P 1'
#
loop_
_entity.id
_entity.type
_entity.pdbx_description
1 polymer ?
#
loop_
_entity_poly.entity_id
_entity_poly.type
_entity_poly.pdbx_seq_one_letter_code
_entity_poly.pdbx_strand_id
1 'polypeptide(L)'
;MEIAAEFLRLFLRGLYFTLPLLAILILILVLIGQIVGRHEAWSKFDAFYWAFITAFTVGYGDFHPCKRLSKGLAILIALVGVIFTGIVVAIALHAAQTSFKKYI
;
A
#
# COMPACT_ATOMS: atom_id res chain seq x y z
N MET A 1 -25.25 2.71 16.29
CA MET A 1 -23.83 2.82 16.71
C MET A 1 -23.12 1.47 16.79
N GLU A 2 -23.84 0.36 17.01
CA GLU A 2 -23.23 -0.97 17.21
C GLU A 2 -22.53 -1.54 15.95
N ILE A 3 -23.12 -1.36 14.76
CA ILE A 3 -22.54 -1.81 13.48
C ILE A 3 -21.15 -1.18 13.24
N ALA A 4 -21.02 0.13 13.44
CA ALA A 4 -19.77 0.85 13.19
C ALA A 4 -18.64 0.40 14.11
N ALA A 5 -18.95 0.17 15.40
CA ALA A 5 -17.97 -0.33 16.36
C ALA A 5 -17.52 -1.76 16.02
N GLU A 6 -18.44 -2.63 15.60
CA GLU A 6 -18.10 -4.00 15.21
C GLU A 6 -17.30 -4.04 13.92
N PHE A 7 -17.66 -3.23 12.92
CA PHE A 7 -16.87 -3.05 11.71
C PHE A 7 -15.42 -2.65 12.04
N LEU A 8 -15.24 -1.61 12.85
CA LEU A 8 -13.91 -1.10 13.20
C LEU A 8 -13.10 -2.17 13.94
N ARG A 9 -13.72 -2.90 14.88
CA ARG A 9 -13.07 -4.00 15.60
C ARG A 9 -12.61 -5.10 14.64
N LEU A 10 -13.47 -5.54 13.72
CA LEU A 10 -13.15 -6.58 12.74
C LEU A 10 -12.07 -6.13 11.76
N PHE A 11 -12.17 -4.89 11.27
CA PHE A 11 -11.19 -4.31 10.37
C PHE A 11 -9.80 -4.22 11.02
N LEU A 12 -9.70 -3.66 12.23
CA LEU A 12 -8.43 -3.54 12.96
C LEU A 12 -7.85 -4.92 13.31
N ARG A 13 -8.70 -5.89 13.67
CA ARG A 13 -8.26 -7.27 13.94
C ARG A 13 -7.73 -7.95 12.68
N GLY A 14 -8.41 -7.78 11.54
CA GLY A 14 -7.95 -8.27 10.24
C GLY A 14 -6.63 -7.64 9.82
N LEU A 15 -6.48 -6.33 10.04
CA LEU A 15 -5.23 -5.61 9.79
C LEU A 15 -4.09 -6.13 10.67
N TYR A 16 -4.34 -6.34 11.97
CA TYR A 16 -3.36 -6.88 12.90
C TYR A 16 -2.85 -8.27 12.48
N PHE A 17 -3.76 -9.18 12.09
CA PHE A 17 -3.36 -10.52 11.66
C PHE A 17 -2.60 -10.54 10.33
N THR A 18 -2.92 -9.62 9.41
CA THR A 18 -2.25 -9.52 8.11
C THR A 18 -1.01 -8.63 8.15
N LEU A 19 -0.71 -8.00 9.29
CA LEU A 19 0.39 -7.06 9.46
C LEU A 19 1.76 -7.61 9.01
N PRO A 20 2.16 -8.87 9.29
CA PRO A 20 3.43 -9.40 8.79
C PRO A 20 3.53 -9.39 7.27
N LEU A 21 2.44 -9.76 6.58
CA LEU A 21 2.37 -9.73 5.11
C LEU A 21 2.44 -8.30 4.58
N LEU A 22 1.65 -7.38 5.16
CA LEU A 22 1.66 -5.96 4.79
C LEU A 22 3.03 -5.31 5.04
N ALA A 23 3.72 -5.68 6.13
CA ALA A 23 5.05 -5.21 6.45
C ALA A 23 6.09 -5.67 5.41
N ILE A 24 5.99 -6.91 4.91
CA ILE A 24 6.84 -7.41 3.83
C ILE A 24 6.60 -6.61 2.54
N LEU A 25 5.35 -6.36 2.17
CA LEU A 25 5.03 -5.56 0.98
C LEU A 25 5.55 -4.11 1.12
N ILE A 26 5.37 -3.49 2.29
CA ILE A 26 5.91 -2.16 2.59
C ILE A 26 7.44 -2.17 2.49
N LEU A 27 8.11 -3.18 3.05
CA LEU A 27 9.56 -3.31 2.96
C LEU A 27 10.01 -3.40 1.50
N ILE A 28 9.33 -4.18 0.67
CA ILE A 28 9.62 -4.28 -0.77
C ILE A 28 9.45 -2.91 -1.45
N LEU A 29 8.34 -2.20 -1.19
CA LEU A 29 8.10 -0.87 -1.75
C LEU A 29 9.20 0.13 -1.36
N VAL A 30 9.58 0.15 -0.07
CA VAL A 30 10.64 1.04 0.43
C VAL A 30 11.99 0.69 -0.20
N LEU A 31 12.36 -0.60 -0.27
CA LEU A 31 13.63 -1.02 -0.85
C LEU A 31 13.73 -0.64 -2.33
N ILE A 32 12.69 -0.93 -3.12
CA ILE A 32 12.66 -0.55 -4.54
C ILE A 32 12.68 0.98 -4.67
N GLY A 33 11.89 1.69 -3.85
CA GLY A 33 11.86 3.15 -3.78
C GLY A 33 13.24 3.75 -3.56
N GLN A 34 13.98 3.26 -2.56
CA GLN A 34 15.33 3.74 -2.26
C GLN A 34 16.34 3.42 -3.37
N ILE A 35 16.22 2.26 -4.03
CA ILE A 35 17.06 1.91 -5.19
C ILE A 35 16.80 2.89 -6.34
N VAL A 36 15.53 3.15 -6.67
CA VAL A 36 15.14 4.10 -7.72
C VAL A 36 15.59 5.51 -7.36
N GLY A 37 15.32 5.98 -6.14
CA GLY A 37 15.70 7.30 -5.68
C GLY A 37 17.21 7.53 -5.74
N ARG A 38 18.01 6.55 -5.31
CA ARG A 38 19.47 6.63 -5.46
C ARG A 38 19.90 6.68 -6.93
N HIS A 39 19.23 5.91 -7.79
CA HIS A 39 19.53 5.87 -9.21
C HIS A 39 19.12 7.18 -9.92
N GLU A 40 18.07 7.86 -9.47
CA GLU A 40 17.59 9.14 -9.99
C GLU A 40 18.14 10.37 -9.23
N ALA A 41 19.05 10.15 -8.26
CA ALA A 41 19.64 11.18 -7.40
C ALA A 41 18.62 11.99 -6.56
N TRP A 42 17.53 11.36 -6.15
CA TRP A 42 16.56 11.91 -5.21
C TRP A 42 17.03 11.78 -3.76
N SER A 43 16.48 12.61 -2.87
CA SER A 43 16.70 12.42 -1.44
C SER A 43 16.02 11.11 -0.97
N LYS A 44 16.46 10.58 0.18
CA LYS A 44 15.85 9.36 0.76
C LYS A 44 14.36 9.54 1.03
N PHE A 45 13.95 10.74 1.44
CA PHE A 45 12.56 11.05 1.73
C PHE A 45 11.74 11.15 0.46
N ASP A 46 12.25 11.83 -0.58
CA ASP A 46 11.56 11.92 -1.88
C ASP A 46 11.37 10.55 -2.52
N ALA A 47 12.38 9.67 -2.38
CA ALA A 47 12.32 8.28 -2.83
C ALA A 47 11.26 7.45 -2.09
N PHE A 48 11.14 7.66 -0.76
CA PHE A 48 10.11 7.04 0.06
C PHE A 48 8.72 7.56 -0.33
N TYR A 49 8.56 8.88 -0.39
CA TYR A 49 7.33 9.54 -0.81
C TYR A 49 6.88 9.06 -2.19
N TRP A 50 7.76 9.09 -3.18
CA TRP A 50 7.50 8.62 -4.54
C TRP A 50 6.99 7.17 -4.58
N ALA A 51 7.63 6.26 -3.83
CA ALA A 51 7.24 4.86 -3.81
C ALA A 51 5.81 4.66 -3.28
N PHE A 52 5.42 5.38 -2.23
CA PHE A 52 4.08 5.28 -1.64
C PHE A 52 3.00 5.95 -2.49
N ILE A 53 3.24 7.15 -3.01
CA ILE A 53 2.24 7.81 -3.89
C ILE A 53 2.03 7.03 -5.19
N THR A 54 3.07 6.33 -5.68
CA THR A 54 2.97 5.46 -6.84
C THR A 54 2.22 4.17 -6.49
N ALA A 55 2.56 3.52 -5.37
CA ALA A 55 1.90 2.30 -4.91
C ALA A 55 0.41 2.51 -4.60
N PHE A 56 0.03 3.69 -4.10
CA PHE A 56 -1.35 4.09 -3.83
C PHE A 56 -2.03 4.75 -5.02
N THR A 57 -1.41 4.75 -6.20
CA THR A 57 -1.97 5.27 -7.45
C THR A 57 -2.33 6.77 -7.41
N VAL A 58 -1.75 7.52 -6.48
CA VAL A 58 -1.94 8.98 -6.37
C VAL A 58 -1.19 9.70 -7.50
N GLY A 59 0.10 9.36 -7.67
CA GLY A 59 0.87 9.72 -8.86
C GLY A 59 0.94 11.23 -9.20
N TYR A 60 1.27 12.08 -8.23
CA TYR A 60 1.35 13.55 -8.45
C TYR A 60 2.29 13.98 -9.60
N GLY A 61 3.32 13.19 -9.90
CA GLY A 61 4.22 13.39 -11.05
C GLY A 61 5.39 14.34 -10.81
N ASP A 62 5.48 14.93 -9.61
CA ASP A 62 6.60 15.72 -9.10
C ASP A 62 7.93 14.93 -9.11
N PHE A 63 7.88 13.65 -8.77
CA PHE A 63 8.98 12.70 -8.97
C PHE A 63 8.56 11.60 -9.93
N HIS A 64 9.36 11.36 -10.96
CA HIS A 64 9.11 10.28 -11.91
C HIS A 64 10.42 9.71 -12.49
N PRO A 65 10.51 8.38 -12.66
CA PRO A 65 11.74 7.74 -13.11
C PRO A 65 12.04 8.08 -14.58
N CYS A 66 13.24 8.58 -14.84
CA CYS A 66 13.70 8.91 -16.19
C CYS A 66 14.52 7.78 -16.82
N LYS A 67 15.27 7.03 -16.00
CA LYS A 67 16.20 5.99 -16.47
C LYS A 67 15.48 4.66 -16.71
N ARG A 68 16.00 3.87 -17.66
CA ARG A 68 15.38 2.59 -18.09
C ARG A 68 15.14 1.62 -16.92
N LEU A 69 16.14 1.42 -16.07
CA LEU A 69 16.03 0.55 -14.90
C LEU A 69 14.96 1.06 -13.92
N SER A 70 14.97 2.36 -13.62
CA SER A 70 14.01 2.99 -12.71
C SER A 70 12.56 2.85 -13.21
N LYS A 71 12.34 2.99 -14.52
CA LYS A 71 11.02 2.76 -15.14
C LYS A 71 10.56 1.31 -14.99
N GLY A 72 11.46 0.34 -15.19
CA GLY A 72 11.15 -1.07 -14.96
C GLY A 72 10.80 -1.35 -13.49
N LEU A 73 11.55 -0.78 -12.55
CA LEU A 73 11.28 -0.91 -11.12
C LEU A 73 9.97 -0.22 -10.68
N ALA A 74 9.58 0.87 -11.34
CA ALA A 74 8.30 1.54 -11.08
C ALA A 74 7.09 0.66 -11.44
N ILE A 75 7.19 -0.16 -12.49
CA ILE A 75 6.16 -1.15 -12.84
C ILE A 75 6.01 -2.17 -11.69
N LEU A 76 7.12 -2.62 -11.10
CA LEU A 76 7.07 -3.53 -9.94
C LEU A 76 6.43 -2.86 -8.72
N ILE A 77 6.75 -1.59 -8.45
CA ILE A 77 6.07 -0.82 -7.38
C ILE A 77 4.56 -0.76 -7.62
N ALA A 78 4.12 -0.51 -8.85
CA ALA A 78 2.70 -0.46 -9.18
C ALA A 78 2.02 -1.82 -8.91
N LEU A 79 2.63 -2.94 -9.33
CA LEU A 79 2.10 -4.28 -9.07
C LEU A 79 2.01 -4.59 -7.57
N VAL A 80 3.06 -4.30 -6.82
CA VAL A 80 3.09 -4.51 -5.36
C VAL A 80 2.06 -3.61 -4.66
N GLY A 81 1.91 -2.36 -5.10
CA GLY A 81 0.92 -1.41 -4.59
C GLY A 81 -0.52 -1.87 -4.80
N VAL A 82 -0.84 -2.39 -5.98
CA VAL A 82 -2.16 -2.97 -6.28
C VAL A 82 -2.46 -4.19 -5.38
N ILE A 83 -1.47 -5.06 -5.15
CA ILE A 83 -1.64 -6.20 -4.23
C ILE A 83 -1.85 -5.72 -2.80
N PHE A 84 -1.05 -4.76 -2.33
CA PHE A 84 -1.16 -4.18 -0.98
C PHE A 84 -2.54 -3.57 -0.75
N THR A 85 -2.97 -2.69 -1.66
CA THR A 85 -4.27 -2.01 -1.57
C THR A 85 -5.42 -3.00 -1.68
N GLY A 86 -5.30 -4.00 -2.56
CA GLY A 86 -6.28 -5.09 -2.69
C GLY A 86 -6.48 -5.89 -1.40
N ILE A 87 -5.41 -6.20 -0.67
CA ILE A 87 -5.51 -6.88 0.63
C ILE A 87 -6.25 -6.01 1.65
N VAL A 88 -5.90 -4.72 1.75
CA VAL A 88 -6.56 -3.80 2.70
C VAL A 88 -8.06 -3.66 2.37
N VAL A 89 -8.41 -3.55 1.09
CA VAL A 89 -9.79 -3.50 0.62
C VAL A 89 -10.52 -4.81 0.95
N ALA A 90 -9.90 -5.97 0.72
CA ALA A 90 -10.52 -7.26 1.04
C ALA A 90 -10.83 -7.40 2.54
N ILE A 91 -9.94 -6.93 3.42
CA ILE A 91 -10.18 -6.91 4.87
C ILE A 91 -11.34 -5.99 5.22
N ALA A 92 -11.39 -4.79 4.63
CA ALA A 92 -12.49 -3.85 4.84
C ALA A 92 -13.83 -4.44 4.37
N LEU A 93 -13.87 -5.07 3.20
CA LEU A 93 -15.06 -5.72 2.67
C LEU A 93 -15.54 -6.85 3.58
N HIS A 94 -14.62 -7.71 4.03
CA HIS A 94 -14.95 -8.81 4.94
C HIS A 94 -15.51 -8.29 6.28
N ALA A 95 -14.88 -7.26 6.86
CA ALA A 95 -15.34 -6.62 8.08
C ALA A 95 -16.74 -6.01 7.89
N ALA A 96 -16.99 -5.32 6.77
CA ALA A 96 -18.28 -4.72 6.44
C ALA A 96 -19.38 -5.78 6.33
N GLN A 97 -19.17 -6.81 5.49
CA GLN A 97 -20.14 -7.89 5.28
C GLN A 97 -20.48 -8.62 6.58
N THR A 98 -19.47 -8.90 7.41
CA THR A 98 -19.66 -9.60 8.69
C THR A 98 -20.40 -8.72 9.70
N SER A 99 -20.09 -7.43 9.73
CA SER A 99 -20.81 -6.49 10.59
C SER A 99 -22.29 -6.36 10.17
N PHE A 100 -22.59 -6.30 8.87
CA PHE A 100 -23.98 -6.17 8.41
C PHE A 100 -24.80 -7.42 8.68
N LYS A 101 -24.29 -8.62 8.36
CA LYS A 101 -24.98 -9.90 8.63
C LYS A 101 -25.32 -10.15 10.10
N LYS A 102 -24.62 -9.47 11.02
CA LYS A 102 -24.85 -9.60 12.46
C LYS A 102 -26.06 -8.78 12.94
N TYR A 103 -26.40 -7.71 12.23
CA TYR A 103 -27.40 -6.73 12.67
C TYR A 103 -28.56 -6.52 11.67
N ILE A 104 -28.43 -7.07 10.45
CA ILE A 104 -29.44 -7.08 9.37
C ILE A 104 -29.61 -8.54 8.94
#